data_AF-A0A382U0F3-F1
#
_entry.id   AF-A0A382U0F3-F1
#
_cell.length_a   1.000
_cell.length_b   1.000
_cell.length_c   1.000
_cell.angle_alpha   90.00
_cell.angle_beta   90.00
_cell.angle_gamma   90.00
#
_symmetry.space_group_name_H-M   'P 1'
#
loop_
_entity.id
_entity.type
_entity.pdbx_description
1 polymer ?
#
loop_
_entity_poly.entity_id
_entity_poly.type
_entity_poly.pdbx_seq_one_letter_code
_entity_poly.pdbx_strand_id
1 'polypeptide(L)'
;MLLKGVLPLRKNRLDALFKAGIDHLFIADHVSFHNGLGMDGMVNAATLAAMHPTMKVVIGVYLLALRHPVTVARQLSTLSLSAPGRIILGVGVGGEDRHEMEVCGVNPATRGVH
;
A
#
# COMPACT_ATOMS: atom_id res chain seq x y z
N MET A 1 13.65 -4.91 -0.76
CA MET A 1 12.29 -4.52 -1.20
C MET A 1 11.79 -5.48 -2.29
N LEU A 2 10.58 -6.02 -2.16
CA LEU A 2 9.98 -7.01 -3.10
C LEU A 2 10.01 -6.52 -4.55
N LEU A 3 9.80 -5.22 -4.75
CA LEU A 3 9.73 -4.56 -6.06
C LEU A 3 11.09 -4.09 -6.60
N LYS A 4 12.23 -4.47 -6.02
CA LYS A 4 13.57 -4.10 -6.53
C LYS A 4 14.10 -5.14 -7.53
N GLY A 5 14.74 -4.69 -8.62
CA GLY A 5 15.36 -5.52 -9.66
C GLY A 5 14.49 -5.73 -10.91
N VAL A 6 14.92 -6.54 -11.87
CA VAL A 6 14.13 -6.82 -13.09
C VAL A 6 12.93 -7.74 -12.82
N LEU A 7 11.92 -7.69 -13.67
CA LEU A 7 10.66 -8.43 -13.49
C LEU A 7 10.85 -9.95 -13.25
N PRO A 8 11.70 -10.68 -13.99
CA PRO A 8 11.90 -12.11 -13.75
C PRO A 8 12.40 -12.42 -12.34
N LEU A 9 13.37 -11.64 -11.84
CA LEU A 9 13.88 -11.81 -10.47
C LEU A 9 12.80 -11.55 -9.42
N ARG A 10 11.96 -10.54 -9.64
CA ARG A 10 10.85 -10.23 -8.73
C ARG A 10 9.83 -11.37 -8.71
N LYS A 11 9.44 -11.91 -9.88
CA LYS A 11 8.51 -13.05 -9.98
C LYS A 11 9.06 -14.30 -9.29
N ASN A 12 10.32 -14.66 -9.56
CA ASN A 12 10.95 -15.82 -8.94
C ASN A 12 10.97 -15.73 -7.40
N ARG A 13 11.15 -14.52 -6.84
CA ARG A 13 11.06 -14.31 -5.38
C ARG A 13 9.64 -14.54 -4.86
N LEU A 14 8.62 -14.03 -5.54
CA LEU A 14 7.23 -14.25 -5.12
C LEU A 14 6.85 -15.73 -5.20
N ASP A 15 7.26 -16.43 -6.25
CA ASP A 15 7.01 -17.87 -6.40
C ASP A 15 7.73 -18.68 -5.30
N ALA A 16 8.95 -18.28 -4.92
CA ALA A 16 9.67 -18.90 -3.82
C ALA A 16 8.97 -18.69 -2.47
N LEU A 17 8.47 -17.48 -2.20
CA LEU A 17 7.69 -17.18 -1.00
C LEU A 17 6.40 -18.02 -0.95
N PHE A 18 5.68 -18.09 -2.08
CA PHE A 18 4.46 -18.89 -2.19
C PHE A 18 4.72 -20.37 -1.92
N LYS A 19 5.79 -20.95 -2.51
CA LYS A 19 6.20 -22.34 -2.27
C LYS A 19 6.63 -22.60 -0.82
N ALA A 20 7.09 -21.57 -0.11
CA ALA A 20 7.41 -21.64 1.31
C ALA A 20 6.17 -21.53 2.22
N GLY A 21 4.96 -21.44 1.65
CA GLY A 21 3.71 -21.32 2.40
C GLY A 21 3.37 -19.90 2.84
N ILE A 22 4.13 -18.88 2.41
CA ILE A 22 3.78 -17.48 2.61
C ILE A 22 2.75 -17.11 1.54
N ASP A 23 1.58 -16.63 1.95
CA ASP A 23 0.45 -16.33 1.06
C ASP A 23 0.02 -14.86 1.09
N HIS A 24 0.60 -14.05 1.99
CA HIS A 24 0.36 -12.61 2.13
C HIS A 24 1.62 -11.79 1.83
N LEU A 25 1.45 -10.73 1.04
CA LEU A 25 2.48 -9.74 0.75
C LEU A 25 2.13 -8.43 1.45
N PHE A 26 3.03 -7.93 2.27
CA PHE A 26 2.80 -6.71 3.05
C PHE A 26 3.52 -5.51 2.44
N ILE A 27 2.84 -4.36 2.37
CA ILE A 27 3.41 -3.10 1.93
C ILE A 27 2.97 -1.94 2.83
N ALA A 28 3.90 -1.05 3.16
CA ALA A 28 3.61 0.18 3.87
C ALA A 28 3.13 1.29 2.92
N ASP A 29 2.65 2.39 3.51
CA ASP A 29 2.24 3.61 2.82
C ASP A 29 2.83 4.82 3.53
N HIS A 30 3.58 5.63 2.78
CA HIS A 30 4.07 6.94 3.19
C HIS A 30 4.18 7.82 1.94
N VAL A 31 3.52 8.97 1.90
CA VAL A 31 3.65 9.91 0.77
C VAL A 31 5.01 10.61 0.82
N SER A 32 5.49 10.95 2.01
CA SER A 32 6.76 11.65 2.22
C SER A 32 7.17 11.50 3.68
N PHE A 33 8.26 10.77 3.94
CA PHE A 33 8.66 10.40 5.30
C PHE A 33 10.10 10.80 5.62
N HIS A 34 10.30 11.55 6.71
CA HIS A 34 11.56 12.00 7.35
C HIS A 34 12.61 12.72 6.47
N ASN A 35 12.70 12.44 5.17
CA ASN A 35 13.65 12.98 4.21
C ASN A 35 13.00 13.22 2.83
N GLY A 36 11.67 13.26 2.77
CA GLY A 36 10.91 13.41 1.54
C GLY A 36 10.76 12.13 0.71
N LEU A 37 11.35 11.01 1.13
CA LEU A 37 11.16 9.72 0.47
C LEU A 37 9.84 9.10 0.90
N GLY A 38 9.11 8.55 -0.06
CA GLY A 38 7.83 7.90 0.17
C GLY A 38 7.65 6.68 -0.71
N MET A 39 6.60 5.94 -0.40
CA MET A 39 6.07 4.87 -1.22
C MET A 39 4.53 4.90 -1.17
N ASP A 40 3.90 4.93 -2.33
CA ASP A 40 2.45 4.84 -2.39
C ASP A 40 2.00 3.38 -2.22
N GLY A 41 1.24 3.12 -1.15
CA GLY A 41 0.76 1.77 -0.83
C GLY A 41 -0.15 1.19 -1.91
N MET A 42 -0.97 2.02 -2.56
CA MET A 42 -1.94 1.58 -3.58
C MET A 42 -1.23 1.17 -4.88
N VAL A 43 -0.25 1.97 -5.34
CA VAL A 43 0.56 1.68 -6.53
C VAL A 43 1.37 0.40 -6.35
N ASN A 44 2.01 0.26 -5.19
CA ASN A 44 2.77 -0.94 -4.89
C ASN A 44 1.86 -2.16 -4.74
N ALA A 45 0.67 -2.00 -4.14
CA ALA A 45 -0.29 -3.08 -4.02
C ALA A 45 -0.78 -3.56 -5.39
N ALA A 46 -1.12 -2.64 -6.29
CA ALA A 46 -1.49 -2.97 -7.67
C ALA A 46 -0.37 -3.72 -8.40
N THR A 47 0.87 -3.29 -8.21
CA THR A 47 2.04 -3.95 -8.81
C THR A 47 2.20 -5.39 -8.29
N LEU A 48 2.13 -5.60 -6.97
CA LEU A 48 2.24 -6.92 -6.36
C LEU A 48 1.06 -7.83 -6.75
N ALA A 49 -0.14 -7.27 -6.81
CA ALA A 49 -1.35 -7.99 -7.17
C ALA A 49 -1.29 -8.53 -8.62
N ALA A 50 -0.76 -7.72 -9.54
CA ALA A 50 -0.54 -8.12 -10.93
C ALA A 50 0.62 -9.13 -11.09
N MET A 51 1.56 -9.17 -10.14
CA MET A 51 2.77 -9.97 -10.23
C MET A 51 2.61 -11.43 -9.82
N HIS A 52 1.67 -11.74 -8.91
CA HIS A 52 1.36 -13.10 -8.50
C HIS A 52 -0.16 -13.33 -8.57
N PRO A 53 -0.66 -14.46 -9.10
CA PRO A 53 -2.09 -14.64 -9.38
C PRO A 53 -2.98 -14.89 -8.15
N THR A 54 -2.41 -15.34 -7.03
CA THR A 54 -3.21 -15.82 -5.87
C THR A 54 -2.85 -15.20 -4.52
N MET A 55 -1.67 -14.59 -4.38
CA MET A 55 -1.22 -14.09 -3.08
C MET A 55 -2.03 -12.87 -2.68
N LYS A 56 -2.42 -12.79 -1.41
CA LYS A 56 -3.11 -11.63 -0.86
C LYS A 56 -2.12 -10.50 -0.67
N VAL A 57 -2.57 -9.27 -0.87
CA VAL A 57 -1.76 -8.06 -0.72
C VAL A 57 -2.35 -7.24 0.40
N VAL A 58 -1.56 -7.02 1.44
CA VAL A 58 -1.90 -6.25 2.63
C VAL A 58 -1.24 -4.89 2.52
N ILE A 59 -2.05 -3.84 2.52
CA ILE A 59 -1.57 -2.46 2.70
C ILE A 59 -1.64 -2.18 4.19
N GLY A 60 -0.49 -2.04 4.84
CA GLY A 60 -0.35 -2.06 6.28
C GLY A 60 0.67 -1.02 6.77
N VAL A 61 0.24 0.10 7.34
CA VAL A 61 -1.12 0.66 7.27
C VAL A 61 -1.18 1.75 6.22
N TYR A 62 -2.33 1.86 5.54
CA TYR A 62 -2.65 2.97 4.65
C TYR A 62 -3.05 4.20 5.47
N LEU A 63 -2.40 5.32 5.22
CA LEU A 63 -2.69 6.57 5.91
C LEU A 63 -3.85 7.28 5.21
N LEU A 64 -5.08 6.83 5.51
CA LEU A 64 -6.28 7.28 4.79
C LEU A 64 -6.47 8.79 4.84
N ALA A 65 -6.11 9.44 5.95
CA ALA A 65 -6.23 10.89 6.12
C ALA A 65 -5.46 11.69 5.05
N LEU A 66 -4.39 11.13 4.47
CA LEU A 66 -3.56 11.81 3.46
C LEU A 66 -4.23 11.97 2.09
N ARG A 67 -5.39 11.34 1.87
CA ARG A 67 -6.03 11.27 0.55
C ARG A 67 -7.54 11.40 0.67
N HIS A 68 -8.17 11.91 -0.39
CA HIS A 68 -9.64 12.03 -0.41
C HIS A 68 -10.31 10.63 -0.41
N PRO A 69 -11.24 10.35 0.54
CA PRO A 69 -11.76 9.00 0.74
C PRO A 69 -12.51 8.44 -0.47
N VAL A 70 -13.19 9.29 -1.26
CA VAL A 70 -13.86 8.84 -2.50
C VAL A 70 -12.87 8.34 -3.55
N THR A 71 -11.69 8.96 -3.64
CA THR A 71 -10.65 8.54 -4.59
C THR A 71 -10.06 7.20 -4.15
N VAL A 72 -9.82 7.03 -2.84
CA VAL A 72 -9.35 5.76 -2.27
C VAL A 72 -10.36 4.64 -2.50
N ALA A 73 -11.65 4.90 -2.26
CA ALA A 73 -12.73 3.95 -2.54
C ALA A 73 -12.76 3.55 -4.03
N ARG A 74 -12.62 4.51 -4.94
CA ARG A 74 -12.54 4.22 -6.38
C ARG A 74 -11.32 3.36 -6.70
N GLN A 75 -10.13 3.70 -6.21
CA GLN A 75 -8.91 2.92 -6.41
C GLN A 75 -9.07 1.47 -5.96
N LEU A 76 -9.62 1.25 -4.76
CA LEU A 76 -9.88 -0.09 -4.22
C LEU A 76 -10.90 -0.85 -5.07
N SER A 77 -12.00 -0.20 -5.45
CA SER A 77 -13.03 -0.83 -6.28
C SER A 77 -12.46 -1.28 -7.64
N THR A 78 -11.61 -0.45 -8.26
CA THR A 78 -10.96 -0.77 -9.53
C THR A 78 -9.92 -1.87 -9.36
N LEU A 79 -9.07 -1.80 -8.33
CA LEU A 79 -8.06 -2.82 -8.06
C LEU A 79 -8.69 -4.18 -7.74
N SER A 80 -9.84 -4.19 -7.06
CA SER A 80 -10.57 -5.43 -6.77
C SER A 80 -11.06 -6.16 -8.03
N LEU A 81 -11.17 -5.49 -9.18
CA LEU A 81 -11.52 -6.16 -10.44
C LEU A 81 -10.37 -7.05 -10.96
N SER A 82 -9.12 -6.62 -10.78
CA SER A 82 -7.94 -7.40 -11.19
C SER A 82 -7.41 -8.32 -10.08
N ALA A 83 -7.82 -8.09 -8.83
CA ALA A 83 -7.40 -8.83 -7.65
C ALA A 83 -8.58 -9.15 -6.71
N PRO A 84 -9.62 -9.87 -7.19
CA PRO A 84 -10.84 -10.09 -6.42
C PRO A 84 -10.57 -10.86 -5.13
N GLY A 85 -11.01 -10.30 -4.00
CA GLY A 85 -10.83 -10.91 -2.67
C GLY A 85 -9.38 -10.98 -2.17
N ARG A 86 -8.44 -10.32 -2.86
CA ARG A 86 -7.01 -10.40 -2.57
C ARG A 86 -6.43 -9.16 -1.90
N ILE A 87 -7.14 -8.05 -1.87
CA ILE A 87 -6.65 -6.81 -1.27
C ILE A 87 -7.17 -6.68 0.16
N ILE A 88 -6.25 -6.52 1.11
CA ILE A 88 -6.55 -6.24 2.51
C ILE A 88 -6.03 -4.83 2.80
N LEU A 89 -6.93 -3.90 3.12
CA LEU A 89 -6.58 -2.53 3.47
C LEU A 89 -6.58 -2.37 4.99
N GLY A 90 -5.41 -2.38 5.60
CA GLY A 90 -5.24 -1.87 6.96
C GLY A 90 -5.23 -0.35 6.93
N VAL A 91 -6.05 0.31 7.73
CA VAL A 91 -6.15 1.77 7.79
C VAL A 91 -5.57 2.28 9.10
N GLY A 92 -4.74 3.30 9.02
CA GLY A 92 -4.18 4.00 10.18
C GLY A 92 -4.45 5.49 10.13
N VAL A 93 -4.53 6.11 11.31
CA VAL A 93 -4.69 7.56 11.48
C VAL A 93 -3.36 8.31 11.23
N GLY A 94 -2.23 7.59 11.28
CA GLY A 94 -0.88 8.14 11.07
C GLY A 94 -0.44 9.14 12.14
N GLY A 95 0.73 9.73 11.93
CA GLY A 95 1.26 10.82 12.76
C GLY A 95 2.64 10.58 13.37
N GLU A 96 3.37 9.56 12.92
CA GLU A 96 4.80 9.42 13.22
C GLU A 96 5.59 10.62 12.68
N ASP A 97 5.36 10.96 11.41
CA ASP A 97 5.82 12.20 10.81
C ASP A 97 4.66 13.17 10.63
N ARG A 98 4.65 14.27 11.40
CA ARG A 98 3.63 15.33 11.25
C ARG A 98 3.81 16.09 9.95
N HIS A 99 5.05 16.23 9.48
CA HIS A 99 5.34 16.96 8.26
C HIS A 99 4.74 16.27 7.03
N GLU A 100 4.69 14.94 7.03
CA GLU A 100 4.01 14.14 5.99
C GLU A 100 2.54 14.56 5.79
N MET A 101 1.82 14.79 6.90
CA MET A 101 0.43 15.25 6.88
C MET A 101 0.33 16.67 6.33
N GLU A 102 1.20 17.57 6.79
CA GLU A 102 1.22 18.97 6.38
C GLU A 102 1.47 19.13 4.87
N VAL A 103 2.43 18.38 4.31
CA VAL A 103 2.72 18.42 2.86
C VAL A 103 1.62 17.79 2.01
N CYS A 104 0.77 16.96 2.63
CA CYS A 104 -0.45 16.43 2.03
C CYS A 104 -1.68 17.33 2.27
N GLY A 105 -1.50 18.50 2.88
CA GLY A 105 -2.58 19.45 3.17
C GLY A 105 -3.51 19.04 4.31
N VAL A 106 -3.07 18.11 5.16
CA VAL A 106 -3.84 17.59 6.30
C VAL A 106 -3.32 18.24 7.59
N ASN A 107 -4.22 18.81 8.38
CA ASN A 107 -3.85 19.28 9.71
C ASN A 107 -3.62 18.08 10.64
N PRO A 108 -2.40 17.87 11.17
CA PRO A 108 -2.13 16.73 12.05
C PRO A 108 -3.05 16.72 13.27
N ALA A 109 -3.42 17.87 13.84
CA ALA A 109 -4.24 17.94 15.05
C ALA A 109 -5.66 17.39 14.84
N THR A 110 -6.18 17.44 13.60
CA THR A 110 -7.56 17.05 13.29
C THR A 110 -7.66 15.77 12.45
N ARG A 111 -6.55 15.07 12.21
CA ARG A 111 -6.46 13.92 11.27
C ARG A 111 -7.29 12.68 11.63
N GLY A 112 -7.80 12.61 12.86
CA GLY A 112 -8.63 11.51 13.36
C GLY A 112 -10.01 11.94 13.84
N VAL A 113 -10.36 13.23 13.71
CA VAL A 113 -11.68 13.73 14.09
C VAL A 113 -12.54 13.86 12.83
N HIS A 114 -13.56 13.01 12.78
CA HIS A 114 -14.72 13.10 11.92
C HIS A 114 -15.97 13.01 12.80
#